data_AF-A0A838KSK3-F1
#
_entry.id   AF-A0A838KSK3-F1
#
_cell.length_a   1.000
_cell.length_b   1.000
_cell.length_c   1.000
_cell.angle_alpha   90.00
_cell.angle_beta   90.00
_cell.angle_gamma   90.00
#
_symmetry.space_group_name_H-M   'P 1'
#
loop_
_entity.id
_entity.type
_entity.pdbx_description
1 polymer ?
#
loop_
_entity_poly.entity_id
_entity_poly.type
_entity_poly.pdbx_seq_one_letter_code
_entity_poly.pdbx_strand_id
1 'polypeptide(L)'
;AGVMDGIVYGSAVGFGFAIAEDLLYGLQFGPETFIVRRIFGGFAHASFTSLTGIGIGLIPLVNNRMLKGILPVLGLLGAILLHAAFNFTATVFGPVGYLVLFCVILVYILVIVVWLAVERRAIREELLDEVPQGTITSQEYAMLPSYFRRTGYYLGLVFTGKLLTWSRVRRLHAAAVDLALAKRLARRTGSPGSMDRVRMLRRKILDLREKATVRAGF
;
A
#
# COMPACT_ATOMS: atom_id res chain seq x y z
N ALA A 1 -6.42 0.22 -10.29
CA ALA A 1 -6.65 0.88 -9.00
C ALA A 1 -7.67 0.06 -8.23
N GLY A 2 -7.36 -0.38 -7.02
CA GLY A 2 -8.26 -1.16 -6.16
C GLY A 2 -8.22 -0.69 -4.71
N VAL A 3 -8.81 -1.47 -3.80
CA VAL A 3 -8.89 -1.12 -2.36
C VAL A 3 -7.53 -0.82 -1.75
N MET A 4 -6.50 -1.60 -2.09
CA MET A 4 -5.13 -1.37 -1.59
C MET A 4 -4.56 -0.02 -2.03
N ASP A 5 -4.78 0.37 -3.29
CA ASP A 5 -4.36 1.69 -3.77
C ASP A 5 -5.14 2.78 -3.03
N GLY A 6 -6.45 2.59 -2.83
CA GLY A 6 -7.30 3.46 -2.04
C GLY A 6 -6.78 3.67 -0.61
N ILE A 7 -6.44 2.60 0.11
CA ILE A 7 -5.84 2.65 1.45
C ILE A 7 -4.55 3.46 1.43
N VAL A 8 -3.64 3.17 0.50
CA VAL A 8 -2.32 3.84 0.43
C VAL A 8 -2.47 5.33 0.12
N TYR A 9 -3.26 5.69 -0.89
CA TYR A 9 -3.46 7.10 -1.26
C TYR A 9 -4.26 7.85 -0.20
N GLY A 10 -5.31 7.25 0.36
CA GLY A 10 -6.07 7.82 1.47
C GLY A 10 -5.20 8.09 2.68
N SER A 11 -4.37 7.11 3.07
CA SER A 11 -3.43 7.26 4.19
C SER A 11 -2.39 8.36 3.94
N ALA A 12 -1.85 8.44 2.72
CA ALA A 12 -0.87 9.47 2.35
C ALA A 12 -1.47 10.88 2.42
N VAL A 13 -2.71 11.05 1.96
CA VAL A 13 -3.44 12.32 2.03
C VAL A 13 -3.68 12.73 3.48
N GLY A 14 -4.17 11.82 4.33
CA GLY A 14 -4.40 12.12 5.75
C GLY A 14 -3.14 12.43 6.52
N PHE A 15 -2.05 11.68 6.25
CA PHE A 15 -0.75 11.98 6.82
C PHE A 15 -0.28 13.39 6.41
N GLY A 16 -0.38 13.74 5.12
CA GLY A 16 -0.06 15.06 4.61
C GLY A 16 -0.88 16.18 5.25
N PHE A 17 -2.19 15.96 5.42
CA PHE A 17 -3.07 16.89 6.12
C PHE A 17 -2.64 17.10 7.57
N ALA A 18 -2.34 16.01 8.30
CA ALA A 18 -1.85 16.12 9.67
C ALA A 18 -0.53 16.91 9.75
N ILE A 19 0.33 16.82 8.73
CA ILE A 19 1.55 17.62 8.71
C ILE A 19 1.25 19.12 8.76
N ALA A 20 0.32 19.55 7.90
CA ALA A 20 -0.08 20.94 7.81
C ALA A 20 -0.81 21.40 9.07
N GLU A 21 -1.72 20.58 9.60
CA GLU A 21 -2.45 20.86 10.83
C GLU A 21 -1.48 21.03 12.01
N ASP A 22 -0.61 20.04 12.26
CA ASP A 22 0.33 20.09 13.38
C ASP A 22 1.23 21.33 13.31
N LEU A 23 1.66 21.72 12.11
CA LEU A 23 2.47 22.92 11.91
C LEU A 23 1.71 24.18 12.33
N LEU A 24 0.44 24.32 11.95
CA LEU A 24 -0.40 25.45 12.36
C LEU A 24 -0.58 25.48 13.88
N TYR A 25 -0.82 24.32 14.52
CA TYR A 25 -0.87 24.23 15.99
C TYR A 25 0.46 24.57 16.65
N GLY A 26 1.57 24.14 16.06
CA GLY A 26 2.91 24.47 16.55
C GLY A 26 3.20 25.98 16.51
N LEU A 27 2.78 26.64 15.44
CA LEU A 27 2.90 28.09 15.30
C LEU A 27 2.03 28.85 16.32
N GLN A 28 0.88 28.29 16.69
CA GLN A 28 -0.07 28.94 17.60
C GLN A 28 0.22 28.66 19.09
N PHE A 29 0.68 27.45 19.42
CA PHE A 29 0.77 26.94 20.80
C PHE A 29 2.16 26.42 21.18
N GLY A 30 3.18 26.63 20.34
CA GLY A 30 4.56 26.27 20.62
C GLY A 30 5.03 24.96 19.97
N PRO A 31 6.36 24.81 19.75
CA PRO A 31 6.96 23.65 19.07
C PRO A 31 6.75 22.32 19.81
N GLU A 32 6.59 22.34 21.13
CA GLU A 32 6.23 21.18 21.94
C GLU A 32 4.86 20.61 21.55
N THR A 33 3.88 21.47 21.25
CA THR A 33 2.57 21.07 20.77
C THR A 33 2.67 20.37 19.42
N PHE A 34 3.52 20.89 18.52
CA PHE A 34 3.80 20.24 17.24
C PHE A 34 4.38 18.83 17.43
N ILE A 35 5.38 18.66 18.30
CA ILE A 35 6.06 17.37 18.50
C ILE A 35 5.07 16.33 19.06
N VAL A 36 4.31 16.70 20.09
CA VAL A 36 3.30 15.82 20.70
C VAL A 36 2.27 15.44 19.64
N ARG A 37 1.65 16.41 18.97
CA ARG A 37 0.63 16.12 17.95
C ARG A 37 1.18 15.33 16.77
N ARG A 38 2.43 15.55 16.38
CA ARG A 38 3.07 14.80 15.30
C ARG A 38 3.21 13.32 15.62
N ILE A 39 3.69 13.00 16.82
CA ILE A 39 3.90 11.62 17.24
C ILE A 39 2.57 10.92 17.47
N PHE A 40 1.62 11.59 18.13
CA PHE A 40 0.37 10.99 18.58
C PHE A 40 -0.78 11.07 17.56
N GLY A 41 -0.88 12.17 16.81
CA GLY A 41 -1.96 12.46 15.87
C GLY A 41 -1.66 12.07 14.42
N GLY A 42 -0.42 12.26 13.93
CA GLY A 42 -0.09 12.06 12.51
C GLY A 42 -0.49 10.69 11.92
N PHE A 43 -0.26 9.62 12.67
CA PHE A 43 -0.66 8.26 12.27
C PHE A 43 -2.16 7.98 12.41
N ALA A 44 -2.86 8.70 13.30
CA ALA A 44 -4.31 8.62 13.45
C ALA A 44 -5.00 9.12 12.19
N HIS A 45 -4.59 10.29 11.68
CA HIS A 45 -5.15 10.88 10.46
C HIS A 45 -4.96 9.97 9.25
N ALA A 46 -3.75 9.40 9.08
CA ALA A 46 -3.49 8.42 8.03
C ALA A 46 -4.44 7.21 8.10
N SER A 47 -4.69 6.71 9.31
CA SER A 47 -5.58 5.58 9.54
C SER A 47 -7.04 5.94 9.23
N PHE A 48 -7.50 7.13 9.63
CA PHE A 48 -8.89 7.55 9.41
C PHE A 48 -9.18 7.80 7.93
N THR A 49 -8.33 8.55 7.24
CA THR A 49 -8.53 8.85 5.81
C THR A 49 -8.32 7.64 4.91
N SER A 50 -7.68 6.58 5.41
CA SER A 50 -7.65 5.29 4.72
C SER A 50 -9.06 4.72 4.50
N LEU A 51 -10.03 5.01 5.38
CA LEU A 51 -11.44 4.60 5.21
C LEU A 51 -12.11 5.29 4.01
N THR A 52 -11.87 6.60 3.84
CA THR A 52 -12.27 7.33 2.63
C THR A 52 -11.64 6.70 1.40
N GLY A 53 -10.34 6.38 1.49
CA GLY A 53 -9.60 5.66 0.46
C GLY A 53 -10.20 4.30 0.10
N ILE A 54 -10.61 3.50 1.09
CA ILE A 54 -11.30 2.22 0.92
C ILE A 54 -12.62 2.44 0.18
N GLY A 55 -13.43 3.41 0.60
CA GLY A 55 -14.70 3.74 -0.06
C GLY A 55 -14.53 4.03 -1.56
N ILE A 56 -13.50 4.80 -1.92
CA ILE A 56 -13.14 5.07 -3.32
C ILE A 56 -12.60 3.81 -4.02
N GLY A 57 -11.71 3.06 -3.35
CA GLY A 57 -11.07 1.87 -3.88
C GLY A 57 -12.02 0.70 -4.16
N LEU A 58 -13.22 0.71 -3.55
CA LEU A 58 -14.29 -0.26 -3.78
C LEU A 58 -15.16 0.06 -5.01
N ILE A 59 -15.13 1.29 -5.55
CA ILE A 59 -15.93 1.68 -6.73
C ILE A 59 -15.76 0.72 -7.92
N PRO A 60 -14.55 0.25 -8.28
CA PRO A 60 -14.38 -0.66 -9.41
C PRO A 60 -14.95 -2.06 -9.18
N LEU A 61 -15.28 -2.42 -7.94
CA LEU A 61 -15.81 -3.75 -7.58
C LEU A 61 -17.34 -3.82 -7.63
N VAL A 62 -18.02 -2.68 -7.83
CA VAL A 62 -19.49 -2.61 -7.85
C VAL A 62 -20.01 -2.14 -9.21
N ASN A 63 -21.02 -2.84 -9.73
CA ASN A 63 -21.69 -2.47 -10.98
C ASN A 63 -22.85 -1.49 -10.76
N ASN A 64 -23.42 -1.45 -9.55
CA ASN A 64 -24.53 -0.57 -9.18
C ASN A 64 -24.07 0.89 -9.06
N ARG A 65 -24.67 1.79 -9.85
CA ARG A 65 -24.36 3.23 -9.89
C ARG A 65 -24.56 3.91 -8.53
N MET A 66 -25.57 3.51 -7.76
CA MET A 66 -25.84 4.07 -6.43
C MET A 66 -24.72 3.70 -5.45
N LEU A 67 -24.25 2.46 -5.47
CA LEU A 67 -23.15 2.02 -4.60
C LEU A 67 -21.84 2.76 -4.90
N LYS A 68 -21.60 3.15 -6.16
CA LYS A 68 -20.43 3.95 -6.53
C LYS A 68 -20.38 5.33 -5.84
N GLY A 69 -21.55 5.90 -5.52
CA GLY A 69 -21.65 7.14 -4.75
C GLY A 69 -21.65 6.91 -3.24
N ILE A 70 -22.38 5.88 -2.78
CA ILE A 70 -22.53 5.58 -1.35
C ILE A 70 -21.19 5.15 -0.72
N LEU A 71 -20.39 4.34 -1.41
CA LEU A 71 -19.16 3.78 -0.84
C LEU A 71 -18.13 4.86 -0.41
N PRO A 72 -17.79 5.87 -1.24
CA PRO A 72 -16.96 6.99 -0.80
C PRO A 72 -17.56 7.77 0.37
N VAL A 73 -18.89 8.00 0.36
CA VAL A 73 -19.57 8.73 1.43
C VAL A 73 -19.52 7.97 2.75
N LEU A 74 -19.74 6.66 2.75
CA LEU A 74 -19.61 5.82 3.94
C LEU A 74 -18.16 5.79 4.44
N GLY A 75 -17.18 5.70 3.54
CA GLY A 75 -15.77 5.79 3.90
C GLY A 75 -15.43 7.12 4.58
N LEU A 76 -15.93 8.23 4.02
CA LEU A 76 -15.75 9.57 4.59
C LEU A 76 -16.45 9.72 5.95
N LEU A 77 -17.69 9.25 6.07
CA LEU A 77 -18.43 9.27 7.34
C LEU A 77 -17.69 8.45 8.42
N GLY A 78 -17.18 7.28 8.07
CA GLY A 78 -16.33 6.48 8.96
C GLY A 78 -15.09 7.24 9.41
N ALA A 79 -14.39 7.91 8.49
CA ALA A 79 -13.23 8.73 8.81
C ALA A 79 -13.57 9.88 9.78
N ILE A 80 -14.68 10.59 9.53
CA ILE A 80 -15.16 11.69 10.37
C ILE A 80 -15.53 11.17 11.77
N LEU A 81 -16.24 10.06 11.86
CA LEU A 81 -16.64 9.47 13.14
C LEU A 81 -15.44 9.01 13.97
N LEU A 82 -14.45 8.35 13.35
CA LEU A 82 -13.23 7.98 14.06
C LEU A 82 -12.44 9.20 14.52
N HIS A 83 -12.32 10.23 13.68
CA HIS A 83 -11.63 11.46 14.05
C HIS A 83 -12.36 12.18 15.19
N ALA A 84 -13.69 12.27 15.13
CA ALA A 84 -14.51 12.85 16.20
C ALA A 84 -14.38 12.05 17.51
N ALA A 85 -14.39 10.72 17.44
CA ALA A 85 -14.18 9.86 18.60
C ALA A 85 -12.77 10.01 19.20
N PHE A 86 -11.75 10.15 18.35
CA PHE A 86 -10.38 10.45 18.78
C PHE A 86 -10.33 11.78 19.54
N ASN A 87 -10.90 12.85 18.96
CA ASN A 87 -10.93 14.18 19.58
C ASN A 87 -11.76 14.19 20.87
N PHE A 88 -12.91 13.54 20.89
CA PHE A 88 -13.73 13.40 22.08
C PHE A 88 -12.96 12.68 23.20
N THR A 89 -12.32 11.56 22.89
CA THR A 89 -11.54 10.78 23.86
C THR A 89 -10.35 11.59 24.38
N ALA A 90 -9.63 12.28 23.50
CA ALA A 90 -8.52 13.15 23.87
C ALA A 90 -8.98 14.32 24.76
N THR A 91 -10.16 14.87 24.51
CA THR A 91 -10.72 16.01 25.26
C THR A 91 -11.23 15.58 26.64
N VAL A 92 -11.97 14.46 26.72
CA VAL A 92 -12.60 13.99 27.96
C VAL A 92 -11.58 13.36 28.92
N PHE A 93 -10.62 12.61 28.40
CA PHE A 93 -9.65 11.87 29.22
C PHE A 93 -8.26 12.52 29.27
N GLY A 94 -8.09 13.68 28.61
CA GLY A 94 -6.85 14.44 28.63
C GLY A 94 -5.62 13.62 28.21
N PRO A 95 -4.47 13.77 28.91
CA PRO A 95 -3.25 13.05 28.58
C PRO A 95 -3.38 11.52 28.58
N VAL A 96 -4.23 10.96 29.46
CA VAL A 96 -4.47 9.50 29.52
C VAL A 96 -5.18 9.02 28.26
N GLY A 97 -6.15 9.80 27.74
CA GLY A 97 -6.81 9.51 26.46
C GLY A 97 -5.83 9.47 25.29
N TYR A 98 -4.91 10.44 25.21
CA TYR A 98 -3.84 10.45 24.21
C TYR A 98 -2.93 9.22 24.30
N LEU A 99 -2.54 8.81 25.51
CA LEU A 99 -1.70 7.64 25.71
C LEU A 99 -2.38 6.35 25.23
N VAL A 100 -3.66 6.16 25.58
CA VAL A 100 -4.43 4.98 25.15
C VAL A 100 -4.56 4.94 23.63
N LEU A 101 -4.92 6.07 23.00
CA LEU A 101 -5.06 6.16 21.54
C LEU A 101 -3.73 5.90 20.83
N PHE A 102 -2.62 6.37 21.40
CA PHE A 102 -1.29 6.05 20.91
C PHE A 102 -1.01 4.55 20.92
N CYS A 103 -1.29 3.88 22.04
CA CYS A 103 -1.12 2.42 22.15
C CYS A 103 -1.96 1.68 21.11
N VAL A 104 -3.21 2.10 20.87
CA VAL A 104 -4.08 1.52 19.83
C VAL A 104 -3.45 1.70 18.44
N ILE A 105 -2.95 2.89 18.12
CA ILE A 105 -2.29 3.17 16.84
C ILE A 105 -1.01 2.33 16.70
N LEU A 106 -0.20 2.19 17.75
CA LEU A 106 1.00 1.35 17.73
C LEU A 106 0.66 -0.11 17.49
N VAL A 107 -0.38 -0.64 18.13
CA VAL A 107 -0.87 -2.01 17.88
C VAL A 107 -1.33 -2.15 16.44
N TYR A 108 -2.08 -1.17 15.91
CA TYR A 108 -2.52 -1.17 14.52
C TYR A 108 -1.35 -1.18 13.52
N ILE A 109 -0.36 -0.31 13.72
CA ILE A 109 0.87 -0.26 12.92
C ILE A 109 1.63 -1.59 13.03
N LEU A 110 1.76 -2.14 14.25
CA LEU A 110 2.43 -3.42 14.48
C LEU A 110 1.75 -4.55 13.70
N VAL A 111 0.41 -4.63 13.74
CA VAL A 111 -0.36 -5.61 12.96
C VAL A 111 -0.09 -5.46 11.47
N ILE A 112 -0.08 -4.22 10.94
CA ILE A 112 0.25 -3.97 9.53
C ILE A 112 1.68 -4.43 9.21
N VAL A 113 2.66 -4.08 10.04
CA VAL A 113 4.06 -4.45 9.83
C VAL A 113 4.27 -5.96 9.86
N VAL A 114 3.65 -6.65 10.83
CA VAL A 114 3.68 -8.12 10.92
C VAL A 114 3.00 -8.75 9.71
N TRP A 115 1.82 -8.27 9.31
CA TRP A 115 1.11 -8.76 8.14
C TRP A 115 1.94 -8.58 6.86
N LEU A 116 2.54 -7.40 6.65
CA LEU A 116 3.43 -7.14 5.52
C LEU A 116 4.68 -8.03 5.53
N ALA A 117 5.24 -8.33 6.71
CA ALA A 117 6.37 -9.23 6.84
C ALA A 117 6.00 -10.67 6.47
N VAL A 118 4.82 -11.14 6.89
CA VAL A 118 4.27 -12.45 6.49
C VAL A 118 4.01 -12.49 5.00
N GLU A 119 3.37 -11.46 4.43
CA GLU A 119 3.08 -11.36 3.00
C GLU A 119 4.37 -11.37 2.17
N ARG A 120 5.39 -10.63 2.62
CA ARG A 120 6.72 -10.63 2.02
C ARG A 120 7.37 -12.01 1.99
N ARG A 121 7.27 -12.76 3.08
CA ARG A 121 7.81 -14.14 3.16
C ARG A 121 7.07 -15.05 2.19
N ALA A 122 5.74 -14.96 2.15
CA ALA A 122 4.93 -15.73 1.21
C ALA A 122 5.29 -15.44 -0.25
N ILE A 123 5.41 -14.16 -0.65
CA ILE A 123 5.84 -13.78 -2.01
C ILE A 123 7.22 -14.35 -2.33
N ARG A 124 8.16 -14.28 -1.37
CA ARG A 124 9.52 -14.82 -1.57
C ARG A 124 9.53 -16.33 -1.78
N GLU A 125 8.70 -17.07 -1.04
CA GLU A 125 8.60 -18.53 -1.19
C GLU A 125 7.97 -18.91 -2.53
N GLU A 126 6.93 -18.19 -2.96
CA GLU A 126 6.24 -18.43 -4.24
C GLU A 126 7.08 -18.09 -5.48
N LEU A 127 8.10 -17.24 -5.34
CA LEU A 127 8.97 -16.85 -6.45
C LEU A 127 10.27 -17.66 -6.53
N LEU A 128 10.57 -18.50 -5.53
CA LEU A 128 11.83 -19.23 -5.45
C LEU A 128 12.02 -20.19 -6.65
N ASP A 129 10.96 -20.90 -7.02
CA ASP A 129 10.96 -21.85 -8.14
C ASP A 129 10.90 -21.17 -9.52
N GLU A 130 10.58 -19.88 -9.58
CA GLU A 130 10.56 -19.11 -10.83
C GLU A 130 11.97 -18.65 -11.27
N VAL A 131 12.94 -18.65 -10.35
CA VAL A 131 14.34 -18.30 -10.61
C VAL A 131 15.03 -19.30 -11.56
N PRO A 132 15.05 -20.61 -11.27
CA PRO A 132 15.65 -21.59 -12.18
C PRO A 132 14.89 -21.71 -13.51
N GLN A 133 13.60 -21.37 -13.53
CA GLN A 133 12.78 -21.34 -14.75
C GLN A 133 13.07 -20.12 -15.65
N GLY A 134 13.91 -19.19 -15.22
CA GLY A 134 14.26 -17.98 -15.98
C GLY A 134 13.15 -16.93 -16.07
N THR A 135 12.00 -17.15 -15.40
CA THR A 135 10.89 -16.19 -15.39
C THR A 135 11.27 -14.95 -14.57
N ILE A 136 11.98 -15.15 -13.46
CA ILE A 136 12.46 -14.09 -12.55
C ILE A 136 13.98 -14.22 -12.41
N THR A 137 14.70 -13.11 -12.46
CA THR A 137 16.16 -13.10 -12.24
C THR A 137 16.53 -13.15 -10.76
N SER A 138 17.75 -13.58 -10.43
CA SER A 138 18.25 -13.57 -9.04
C SER A 138 18.25 -12.18 -8.40
N GLN A 139 18.49 -11.12 -9.19
CA GLN A 139 18.44 -9.74 -8.72
C GLN A 139 17.01 -9.30 -8.40
N GLU A 140 16.05 -9.61 -9.28
CA GLU A 140 14.62 -9.34 -9.05
C GLU A 140 14.10 -10.12 -7.85
N TYR A 141 14.50 -11.39 -7.70
CA TYR A 141 14.14 -12.23 -6.55
C TYR A 141 14.60 -11.61 -5.21
N ALA A 142 15.82 -11.07 -5.16
CA ALA A 142 16.34 -10.41 -3.96
C ALA A 142 15.67 -9.05 -3.67
N MET A 143 15.09 -8.41 -4.69
CA MET A 143 14.51 -7.08 -4.59
C MET A 143 12.99 -7.09 -4.36
N LEU A 144 12.25 -7.91 -5.11
CA LEU A 144 10.78 -7.94 -5.18
C LEU A 144 10.09 -8.06 -3.80
N PRO A 145 10.58 -8.90 -2.87
CA PRO A 145 9.96 -8.99 -1.54
C PRO A 145 10.19 -7.72 -0.71
N SER A 146 11.25 -6.94 -0.95
CA SER A 146 11.56 -5.75 -0.13
C SER A 146 10.97 -4.49 -0.75
N TYR A 147 10.03 -3.87 -0.02
CA TYR A 147 9.46 -2.58 -0.42
C TYR A 147 10.55 -1.50 -0.56
N PHE A 148 11.41 -1.34 0.45
CA PHE A 148 12.44 -0.28 0.45
C PHE A 148 13.44 -0.43 -0.69
N ARG A 149 13.95 -1.64 -0.96
CA ARG A 149 14.88 -1.86 -2.09
C ARG A 149 14.21 -1.55 -3.43
N ARG A 150 12.94 -1.94 -3.58
CA ARG A 150 12.16 -1.67 -4.79
C ARG A 150 11.89 -0.19 -4.99
N THR A 151 11.51 0.53 -3.94
CA THR A 151 11.28 1.98 -3.99
C THR A 151 12.58 2.73 -4.26
N GLY A 152 13.69 2.37 -3.61
CA GLY A 152 15.00 2.98 -3.88
C GLY A 152 15.45 2.79 -5.34
N TYR A 153 15.28 1.59 -5.89
CA TYR A 153 15.55 1.33 -7.31
C TYR A 153 14.67 2.17 -8.25
N TYR A 154 13.37 2.29 -7.95
CA TYR A 154 12.47 3.13 -8.74
C TYR A 154 12.82 4.61 -8.68
N LEU A 155 13.14 5.12 -7.49
CA LEU A 155 13.59 6.50 -7.32
C LEU A 155 14.88 6.74 -8.10
N GLY A 156 15.86 5.84 -8.03
CA GLY A 156 17.09 5.93 -8.82
C GLY A 156 16.83 6.03 -10.32
N LEU A 157 15.88 5.26 -10.86
CA LEU A 157 15.49 5.35 -12.28
C LEU A 157 14.80 6.68 -12.63
N VAL A 158 13.98 7.21 -11.73
CA VAL A 158 13.31 8.51 -11.93
C VAL A 158 14.33 9.64 -11.90
N PHE A 159 15.20 9.68 -10.89
CA PHE A 159 16.23 10.71 -10.74
C PHE A 159 17.30 10.68 -11.83
N THR A 160 17.54 9.53 -12.46
CA THR A 160 18.44 9.41 -13.62
C THR A 160 17.75 9.69 -14.97
N GLY A 161 16.48 10.14 -14.97
CA GLY A 161 15.72 10.48 -16.17
C GLY A 161 15.21 9.29 -16.98
N LYS A 162 15.39 8.05 -16.49
CA LYS A 162 15.02 6.80 -17.18
C LYS A 162 13.54 6.44 -16.98
N LEU A 163 12.63 7.37 -17.25
CA LEU A 163 11.18 7.22 -16.99
C LEU A 163 10.53 6.06 -17.76
N LEU A 164 10.97 5.82 -19.01
CA LEU A 164 10.48 4.69 -19.81
C LEU A 164 10.88 3.34 -19.20
N THR A 165 12.13 3.23 -18.73
CA THR A 165 12.64 2.04 -18.04
C THR A 165 11.92 1.84 -16.70
N TRP A 166 11.70 2.91 -15.93
CA TRP A 166 10.90 2.87 -14.71
C TRP A 166 9.51 2.29 -14.96
N SER A 167 8.80 2.78 -15.97
CA SER A 167 7.45 2.28 -16.32
C SER A 167 7.43 0.81 -16.74
N ARG A 168 8.46 0.35 -17.47
CA ARG A 168 8.59 -1.06 -17.89
C ARG A 168 8.89 -1.97 -16.71
N VAL A 169 9.90 -1.61 -15.91
CA VAL A 169 10.32 -2.42 -14.77
C VAL A 169 9.21 -2.47 -13.71
N ARG A 170 8.50 -1.37 -13.46
CA ARG A 170 7.33 -1.36 -12.56
C ARG A 170 6.24 -2.33 -13.02
N ARG A 171 5.95 -2.40 -14.33
CA ARG A 171 4.97 -3.35 -14.89
C ARG A 171 5.41 -4.79 -14.75
N LEU A 172 6.68 -5.08 -15.00
CA LEU A 172 7.23 -6.43 -14.85
C LEU A 172 7.21 -6.87 -13.39
N HIS A 173 7.66 -6.02 -12.47
CA HIS A 173 7.62 -6.31 -11.03
C HIS A 173 6.19 -6.47 -10.50
N ALA A 174 5.22 -5.69 -10.99
CA ALA A 174 3.82 -5.87 -10.64
C ALA A 174 3.31 -7.24 -11.11
N ALA A 175 3.60 -7.64 -12.35
CA ALA A 175 3.23 -8.95 -12.86
C ALA A 175 3.88 -10.11 -12.08
N ALA A 176 5.12 -9.95 -11.62
CA ALA A 176 5.80 -10.93 -10.78
C ALA A 176 5.13 -11.10 -9.40
N VAL A 177 4.72 -10.00 -8.76
CA VAL A 177 3.96 -10.06 -7.51
C VAL A 177 2.58 -10.68 -7.73
N ASP A 178 1.88 -10.30 -8.81
CA ASP A 178 0.60 -10.91 -9.17
C ASP A 178 0.73 -12.41 -9.40
N LEU A 179 1.83 -12.87 -10.02
CA LEU A 179 2.13 -14.29 -10.20
C LEU A 179 2.28 -14.99 -8.85
N ALA A 180 3.06 -14.43 -7.93
CA ALA A 180 3.23 -14.99 -6.59
C ALA A 180 1.89 -15.14 -5.85
N LEU A 181 1.03 -14.11 -5.89
CA LEU A 181 -0.29 -14.13 -5.28
C LEU A 181 -1.22 -15.14 -5.96
N ALA A 182 -1.18 -15.24 -7.30
CA ALA A 182 -1.98 -16.21 -8.05
C ALA A 182 -1.56 -17.65 -7.74
N LYS A 183 -0.25 -17.92 -7.60
CA LYS A 183 0.26 -19.23 -7.18
C LYS A 183 -0.20 -19.59 -5.78
N ARG A 184 -0.11 -18.64 -4.84
CA ARG A 184 -0.60 -18.84 -3.47
C ARG A 184 -2.09 -19.16 -3.41
N LEU A 185 -2.89 -18.46 -4.19
CA LEU A 185 -4.32 -18.72 -4.31
C LEU A 185 -4.58 -20.09 -4.95
N ALA A 186 -3.86 -20.44 -6.02
CA ALA A 186 -3.98 -21.72 -6.69
C ALA A 186 -3.64 -22.89 -5.77
N ARG A 187 -2.59 -22.74 -4.93
CA ARG A 187 -2.24 -23.74 -3.90
C ARG A 187 -3.33 -23.92 -2.85
N ARG A 188 -4.07 -22.87 -2.49
CA ARG A 188 -5.16 -22.93 -1.49
C ARG A 188 -6.48 -23.44 -2.04
N THR A 189 -6.81 -23.10 -3.28
CA THR A 189 -8.13 -23.35 -3.87
C THR A 189 -8.17 -24.53 -4.83
N GLY A 190 -7.05 -24.87 -5.48
CA GLY A 190 -6.94 -25.96 -6.46
C GLY A 190 -7.81 -25.78 -7.73
N SER A 191 -8.44 -24.63 -7.93
CA SER A 191 -9.40 -24.43 -9.03
C SER A 191 -8.69 -24.37 -10.39
N PRO A 192 -9.25 -24.97 -11.47
CA PRO A 192 -8.68 -24.88 -12.82
C PRO A 192 -8.41 -23.44 -13.28
N GLY A 193 -9.32 -22.50 -12.98
CA GLY A 193 -9.17 -21.08 -13.34
C GLY A 193 -8.01 -20.38 -12.63
N SER A 194 -7.62 -20.87 -11.43
CA SER A 194 -6.46 -20.33 -10.72
C SER A 194 -5.13 -20.72 -11.38
N MET A 195 -5.05 -21.95 -11.91
CA MET A 195 -3.88 -22.44 -12.65
C MET A 195 -3.74 -21.75 -14.01
N ASP A 196 -4.86 -21.45 -14.68
CA ASP A 196 -4.85 -20.66 -15.92
C ASP A 196 -4.32 -19.25 -15.71
N ARG A 197 -4.71 -18.62 -14.59
CA ARG A 197 -4.20 -17.29 -14.22
C ARG A 197 -2.69 -17.31 -13.98
N VAL A 198 -2.16 -18.34 -13.32
CA VAL A 198 -0.71 -18.52 -13.13
C VAL A 198 0.00 -18.64 -14.47
N ARG A 199 -0.51 -19.49 -15.38
CA ARG A 199 0.06 -19.66 -16.74
C ARG A 199 0.05 -18.37 -17.54
N MET A 200 -1.03 -17.62 -17.49
CA MET A 200 -1.18 -16.33 -18.16
C MET A 200 -0.19 -15.28 -17.62
N LEU A 201 0.00 -15.22 -16.30
CA LEU A 201 0.94 -14.27 -15.68
C LEU A 201 2.40 -14.60 -16.00
N ARG A 202 2.79 -15.89 -16.03
CA ARG A 202 4.13 -16.30 -16.50
C ARG A 202 4.38 -15.85 -17.94
N ARG A 203 3.45 -16.12 -18.86
CA ARG A 203 3.57 -15.67 -20.26
C ARG A 203 3.68 -14.15 -20.36
N LYS A 204 2.89 -13.42 -19.57
CA LYS A 204 2.94 -11.95 -19.53
C LYS A 204 4.30 -11.42 -19.08
N ILE A 205 4.94 -12.06 -18.11
CA ILE A 205 6.29 -11.67 -17.64
C ILE A 205 7.31 -11.89 -18.76
N LEU A 206 7.27 -13.03 -19.45
CA LEU A 206 8.17 -13.35 -20.55
C LEU A 206 8.02 -12.37 -21.72
N ASP A 207 6.78 -12.08 -22.14
CA ASP A 207 6.49 -11.10 -23.21
C ASP A 207 6.95 -9.68 -22.84
N LEU A 208 6.73 -9.25 -21.58
CA LEU A 208 7.23 -7.96 -21.10
C LEU A 208 8.76 -7.89 -21.11
N ARG A 209 9.43 -9.01 -20.85
CA ARG A 209 10.90 -9.12 -20.87
C ARG A 209 11.43 -9.07 -22.30
N GLU A 210 10.86 -9.83 -23.22
CA GLU A 210 11.23 -9.84 -24.63
C GLU A 210 11.06 -8.46 -25.28
N LYS A 211 9.94 -7.78 -25.00
CA LYS A 211 9.72 -6.39 -25.45
C LYS A 211 10.72 -5.40 -24.86
N ALA A 212 11.29 -5.69 -23.69
CA ALA A 212 12.31 -4.85 -23.07
C ALA A 212 13.69 -5.07 -23.70
N THR A 213 14.05 -6.31 -24.06
CA THR A 213 15.34 -6.64 -24.70
C THR A 213 15.39 -6.17 -26.15
N VAL A 214 14.33 -6.38 -26.94
CA VAL A 214 14.27 -5.96 -28.36
C VAL A 214 14.44 -4.44 -28.52
N ARG A 215 13.94 -3.65 -27.57
CA ARG A 215 14.06 -2.18 -27.59
C ARG A 215 15.38 -1.63 -27.04
N ALA A 216 16.24 -2.46 -26.47
CA ALA A 216 17.57 -2.05 -25.98
C ALA A 216 18.67 -2.31 -27.02
N GLY A 217 18.37 -3.02 -28.11
CA GLY A 217 19.30 -3.38 -29.18
C GLY A 217 19.28 -2.48 -30.41
N PHE A 218 18.81 -1.24 -30.30
CA PHE A 218 18.85 -0.21 -31.35
C PHE A 218 19.43 1.08 -30.79
#